data_AF-A0A7X0KYQ9-F1
#
_entry.id   AF-A0A7X0KYQ9-F1
#
_cell.length_a   1.000
_cell.length_b   1.000
_cell.length_c   1.000
_cell.angle_alpha   90.00
_cell.angle_beta   90.00
_cell.angle_gamma   90.00
#
_symmetry.space_group_name_H-M   'P 1'
#
loop_
_entity.id
_entity.type
_entity.pdbx_description
1 polymer ?
#
loop_
_entity_poly.entity_id
_entity_poly.type
_entity_poly.pdbx_seq_one_letter_code
_entity_poly.pdbx_strand_id
1 'polypeptide(L)'
;MLVEGFRPGVADTAIVDGTSSLMQLIWSLRADGRWQEQRAANLLDGGTPYYRTYRCADGGWMAVSALEPAFYRAMLKGLGLTGPDVPSCADPAQWPALEALLASTFASRPRRHWEAVFEGKPTPVSRRS
;
A
#
# COMPACT_ATOMS: atom_id res chain seq x y z
N MET A 1 -0.83 18.61 -52.78
CA MET A 1 -0.95 18.68 -51.32
C MET A 1 0.36 18.14 -50.74
N LEU A 2 1.29 19.04 -50.41
CA LEU A 2 2.59 18.66 -49.84
C LEU A 2 2.39 18.48 -48.32
N VAL A 3 2.69 17.29 -47.82
CA VAL A 3 2.71 17.00 -46.38
C VAL A 3 3.97 17.67 -45.84
N GLU A 4 3.84 18.66 -44.97
CA GLU A 4 5.00 19.25 -44.30
C GLU A 4 5.72 18.17 -43.49
N GLY A 5 7.02 18.00 -43.77
CA GLY A 5 7.87 17.03 -43.09
C GLY A 5 8.19 17.46 -41.66
N PHE A 6 8.31 16.48 -40.76
CA PHE A 6 8.74 16.66 -39.37
C PHE A 6 10.05 17.48 -39.28
N ARG A 7 10.06 18.51 -38.42
CA ARG A 7 11.27 19.26 -38.08
C ARG A 7 11.81 18.77 -36.73
N PRO A 8 13.07 18.31 -36.64
CA PRO A 8 13.67 17.93 -35.37
C PRO A 8 13.80 19.16 -34.45
N GLY A 9 13.49 18.97 -33.17
CA GLY A 9 13.66 19.95 -32.10
C GLY A 9 14.44 19.36 -30.92
N VAL A 10 14.86 20.22 -29.99
CA VAL A 10 15.53 19.81 -28.74
C VAL A 10 14.47 19.67 -27.65
N ALA A 11 14.46 18.53 -26.95
CA ALA A 11 13.67 18.35 -25.74
C ALA A 11 14.55 18.66 -24.52
N ASP A 12 14.14 19.65 -23.72
CA ASP A 12 14.73 19.87 -22.41
C ASP A 12 14.06 18.91 -21.41
N THR A 13 14.88 18.09 -20.74
CA THR A 13 14.40 17.05 -19.82
C THR A 13 15.10 17.20 -18.49
N ALA A 14 14.41 17.81 -17.53
CA ALA A 14 14.87 17.89 -16.16
C ALA A 14 14.22 16.79 -15.30
N ILE A 15 15.03 16.06 -14.52
CA ILE A 15 14.54 15.04 -13.58
C ILE A 15 13.56 15.64 -12.57
N VAL A 16 13.79 16.89 -12.15
CA VAL A 16 12.91 17.59 -11.20
C VAL A 16 11.51 17.82 -11.78
N ASP A 17 11.40 18.14 -13.07
CA ASP A 17 10.11 18.35 -13.73
C ASP A 17 9.35 17.05 -13.87
N GLY A 18 10.06 15.98 -14.26
CA GLY A 18 9.48 14.64 -14.36
C GLY A 18 9.00 14.11 -13.00
N THR A 19 9.82 14.21 -11.95
CA THR A 19 9.46 13.74 -10.61
C THR A 19 8.33 14.58 -9.99
N SER A 20 8.34 15.91 -10.19
CA SER A 20 7.23 16.78 -9.75
C SER A 20 5.93 16.44 -10.46
N SER A 21 6.00 16.07 -11.75
CA SER A 21 4.85 15.61 -12.53
C SER A 21 4.33 14.25 -12.05
N LEU A 22 5.21 13.33 -11.65
CA LEU A 22 4.78 12.05 -11.04
C LEU A 22 4.12 12.23 -9.66
N MET A 23 4.47 13.30 -8.93
CA MET A 23 3.92 13.62 -7.61
C MET A 23 2.59 14.38 -7.64
N GLN A 24 1.98 14.61 -8.81
CA GLN A 24 0.75 15.39 -8.94
C GLN A 24 -0.39 14.89 -8.05
N LEU A 25 -0.57 13.57 -7.90
CA LEU A 25 -1.56 13.01 -6.97
C LEU A 25 -1.34 13.48 -5.53
N ILE A 26 -0.08 13.48 -5.07
CA ILE A 26 0.28 13.92 -3.72
C ILE A 26 0.02 15.41 -3.55
N TRP A 27 0.36 16.22 -4.55
CA TRP A 27 0.08 17.65 -4.55
C TRP A 27 -1.43 17.95 -4.48
N SER A 28 -2.25 17.23 -5.24
CA SER A 28 -3.71 17.36 -5.18
C SER A 28 -4.26 16.98 -3.81
N LEU A 29 -3.83 15.84 -3.25
CA LEU A 29 -4.26 15.41 -1.91
C LEU A 29 -3.84 16.40 -0.82
N ARG A 30 -2.64 17.00 -0.94
CA ARG A 30 -2.19 18.04 -0.02
C ARG A 30 -3.06 19.30 -0.11
N ALA A 31 -3.38 19.75 -1.32
CA ALA A 31 -4.26 20.90 -1.54
C ALA A 31 -5.66 20.67 -0.95
N ASP A 32 -6.16 19.44 -1.01
CA ASP A 32 -7.44 19.02 -0.41
C ASP A 32 -7.37 18.79 1.12
N GLY A 33 -6.22 18.99 1.77
CA GLY A 33 -6.03 18.73 3.20
C GLY A 33 -6.02 17.24 3.58
N ARG A 34 -5.83 16.35 2.60
CA ARG A 34 -5.85 14.88 2.73
C ARG A 34 -4.45 14.26 2.73
N TRP A 35 -3.40 15.09 2.71
CA TRP A 35 -2.02 14.68 2.82
C TRP A 35 -1.27 15.53 3.86
N GLN A 36 -0.58 14.85 4.77
CA GLN A 36 0.28 15.40 5.81
C GLN A 36 1.75 15.28 5.42
N GLU A 37 2.56 16.26 5.78
CA GLU A 37 4.01 16.25 5.49
C GLU A 37 4.77 15.22 6.33
N GLN A 38 4.21 14.82 7.47
CA GLN A 38 4.81 13.81 8.33
C GLN A 38 4.86 12.46 7.61
N ARG A 39 5.99 11.77 7.71
CA ARG A 39 6.20 10.45 7.12
C ARG A 39 5.28 9.42 7.78
N ALA A 40 4.70 8.53 6.96
CA ALA A 40 3.86 7.43 7.42
C ALA A 40 2.63 7.94 8.22
N ALA A 41 2.06 9.05 7.78
CA ALA A 41 0.86 9.66 8.35
C ALA A 41 -0.32 9.67 7.36
N ASN A 42 -0.15 9.03 6.19
CA ASN A 42 -1.07 9.12 5.06
C ASN A 42 -1.55 7.74 4.62
N LEU A 43 -2.54 7.76 3.71
CA LEU A 43 -3.13 6.54 3.16
C LEU A 43 -2.12 5.67 2.40
N LEU A 44 -1.19 6.29 1.66
CA LEU A 44 -0.34 5.62 0.67
C LEU A 44 1.15 5.62 1.00
N ASP A 45 1.55 6.00 2.23
CA ASP A 45 2.96 6.12 2.63
C ASP A 45 3.36 5.16 3.76
N GLY A 46 2.50 4.18 4.06
CA GLY A 46 2.71 3.23 5.16
C GLY A 46 2.03 3.62 6.48
N GLY A 47 1.33 4.75 6.53
CA GLY A 47 0.63 5.22 7.73
C GLY A 47 -0.62 4.44 8.12
N THR A 48 -1.16 3.60 7.22
CA THR A 48 -2.32 2.75 7.52
C THR A 48 -1.92 1.28 7.69
N PRO A 49 -2.52 0.54 8.64
CA PRO A 49 -2.20 -0.88 8.86
C PRO A 49 -2.49 -1.77 7.64
N TYR A 50 -3.42 -1.38 6.79
CA TYR A 50 -3.85 -2.13 5.61
C TYR A 50 -3.20 -1.63 4.30
N TYR A 51 -2.20 -0.75 4.38
CA TYR A 51 -1.34 -0.35 3.26
C TYR A 51 0.11 -0.21 3.73
N ARG A 52 0.83 -1.33 3.88
CA ARG A 52 2.22 -1.37 4.38
C ARG A 52 2.86 -2.75 4.20
N THR A 53 4.05 -2.93 4.76
CA THR A 53 4.75 -4.23 4.80
C THR A 53 4.82 -4.77 6.22
N TYR A 54 4.83 -6.11 6.33
CA TYR A 54 4.91 -6.86 7.58
C TYR A 54 5.98 -7.95 7.51
N ARG A 55 6.74 -8.10 8.60
CA ARG A 55 7.80 -9.10 8.72
C ARG A 55 7.23 -10.46 9.13
N CYS A 56 7.74 -11.52 8.53
CA CYS A 56 7.38 -12.91 8.79
C CYS A 56 8.36 -13.58 9.78
N ALA A 57 8.02 -14.78 10.25
CA ALA A 57 8.83 -15.53 11.23
C ALA A 57 10.25 -15.84 10.74
N ASP A 58 10.43 -16.04 9.44
CA ASP A 58 11.70 -16.33 8.77
C ASP A 58 12.49 -15.06 8.40
N GLY A 59 12.02 -13.89 8.83
CA GLY A 59 12.60 -12.60 8.48
C GLY A 59 12.24 -12.09 7.09
N GLY A 60 11.48 -12.86 6.30
CA GLY A 60 10.90 -12.42 5.04
C GLY A 60 9.80 -11.37 5.25
N TRP A 61 9.27 -10.81 4.15
CA TRP A 61 8.28 -9.73 4.19
C TRP A 61 7.09 -10.01 3.28
N MET A 62 5.90 -9.66 3.77
CA MET A 62 4.67 -9.54 2.98
C MET A 62 4.31 -8.06 2.80
N ALA A 63 3.89 -7.70 1.59
CA ALA A 63 3.30 -6.41 1.26
C ALA A 63 1.78 -6.53 1.28
N VAL A 64 1.12 -5.57 1.92
CA VAL A 64 -0.34 -5.46 2.06
C VAL A 64 -0.77 -4.12 1.47
N SER A 65 -1.76 -4.13 0.57
CA SER A 65 -2.37 -2.92 0.01
C SER A 65 -3.88 -3.08 -0.14
N ALA A 66 -4.55 -3.48 0.94
CA ALA A 66 -5.97 -3.81 0.99
C ALA A 66 -6.83 -2.58 1.33
N LEU A 67 -6.83 -1.58 0.44
CA LEU A 67 -7.57 -0.32 0.61
C LEU A 67 -9.09 -0.50 0.46
N GLU A 68 -9.50 -1.41 -0.41
CA GLU A 68 -10.90 -1.68 -0.70
C GLU A 68 -11.53 -2.60 0.36
N PRO A 69 -12.76 -2.32 0.82
CA PRO A 69 -13.40 -3.10 1.89
C PRO A 69 -13.48 -4.61 1.61
N ALA A 70 -13.70 -5.01 0.35
CA ALA A 70 -13.75 -6.42 -0.03
C ALA A 70 -12.39 -7.11 0.14
N PHE A 71 -11.31 -6.45 -0.27
CA PHE A 71 -9.95 -6.94 -0.14
C PHE A 71 -9.49 -6.98 1.31
N TYR A 72 -9.84 -5.96 2.11
CA TYR A 72 -9.56 -5.96 3.55
C TYR A 72 -10.21 -7.15 4.26
N ARG A 73 -11.50 -7.41 4.01
CA ARG A 73 -12.19 -8.59 4.57
C ARG A 73 -11.56 -9.91 4.11
N ALA A 74 -11.18 -10.01 2.84
CA ALA A 74 -10.55 -11.21 2.32
C ALA A 74 -9.15 -11.43 2.90
N MET A 75 -8.38 -10.36 3.14
CA MET A 75 -7.11 -10.41 3.89
C MET A 75 -7.34 -10.93 5.30
N LEU A 76 -8.23 -10.30 6.08
CA LEU A 76 -8.54 -10.71 7.44
C LEU A 76 -8.97 -12.19 7.52
N LYS A 77 -9.82 -12.64 6.59
CA LYS A 77 -10.20 -14.05 6.47
C LYS A 77 -9.00 -14.96 6.22
N GLY A 78 -8.08 -14.57 5.34
CA GLY A 78 -6.84 -15.32 5.09
C GLY A 78 -5.94 -15.40 6.32
N LEU A 79 -5.90 -14.34 7.12
CA LEU A 79 -5.16 -14.28 8.38
C LEU A 79 -5.85 -15.00 9.55
N GLY A 80 -7.09 -15.47 9.37
CA GLY A 80 -7.89 -16.06 10.46
C GLY A 80 -8.42 -15.03 11.47
N LEU A 81 -8.45 -13.74 11.11
CA LEU A 81 -8.88 -12.63 11.96
C LEU A 81 -10.34 -12.25 11.68
N THR A 82 -11.30 -13.05 12.14
CA THR A 82 -12.74 -12.85 11.83
C THR A 82 -13.62 -12.58 13.05
N GLY A 83 -13.03 -12.40 14.23
CA GLY A 83 -13.76 -12.14 15.48
C GLY A 83 -14.14 -10.67 15.69
N PRO A 84 -15.06 -10.39 16.64
CA PRO A 84 -15.43 -9.02 17.02
C PRO A 84 -14.27 -8.23 17.64
N ASP A 85 -13.22 -8.91 18.10
CA ASP A 85 -12.06 -8.30 18.76
C ASP A 85 -11.05 -7.70 17.77
N VAL A 86 -11.27 -7.81 16.46
CA VAL A 86 -10.39 -7.20 15.45
C VAL A 86 -10.61 -5.69 15.44
N PRO A 87 -9.59 -4.86 15.71
CA PRO A 87 -9.75 -3.41 15.70
C PRO A 87 -10.15 -2.90 14.31
N SER A 88 -10.98 -1.86 14.29
CA SER A 88 -11.57 -1.29 13.08
C SER A 88 -10.52 -0.56 12.24
N CYS A 89 -10.51 -0.83 10.93
CA CYS A 89 -9.73 -0.05 9.99
C CYS A 89 -10.34 1.34 9.72
N ALA A 90 -11.62 1.55 10.03
CA ALA A 90 -12.32 2.81 9.81
C ALA A 90 -12.10 3.83 10.94
N ASP A 91 -11.49 3.42 12.04
CA ASP A 91 -11.19 4.28 13.19
C ASP A 91 -9.67 4.45 13.35
N PRO A 92 -9.11 5.63 13.03
CA PRO A 92 -7.69 5.91 13.20
C PRO A 92 -7.17 5.72 14.62
N ALA A 93 -8.00 5.90 15.65
CA ALA A 93 -7.59 5.67 17.04
C ALA A 93 -7.27 4.19 17.32
N GLN A 94 -7.82 3.28 16.51
CA GLN A 94 -7.60 1.83 16.63
C GLN A 94 -6.46 1.32 15.74
N TRP A 95 -5.92 2.14 14.84
CA TRP A 95 -4.85 1.74 13.92
C TRP A 95 -3.59 1.21 14.61
N PRO A 96 -3.11 1.77 15.74
CA PRO A 96 -1.96 1.20 16.44
C PRO A 96 -2.20 -0.24 16.91
N ALA A 97 -3.41 -0.54 17.42
CA ALA A 97 -3.78 -1.88 17.85
C ALA A 97 -3.93 -2.83 16.65
N LEU A 98 -4.57 -2.37 15.57
CA LEU A 98 -4.70 -3.13 14.34
C LEU A 98 -3.32 -3.46 13.74
N GLU A 99 -2.41 -2.50 13.71
CA GLU A 99 -1.04 -2.71 13.25
C GLU A 99 -0.34 -3.79 14.06
N ALA A 100 -0.40 -3.73 15.38
CA ALA A 100 0.23 -4.71 16.26
C ALA A 100 -0.36 -6.12 16.04
N LEU A 101 -1.67 -6.22 15.86
CA LEU A 101 -2.35 -7.48 15.54
C LEU A 101 -1.89 -8.06 14.20
N LEU A 102 -1.87 -7.25 13.14
CA LEU A 102 -1.41 -7.70 11.82
C LEU A 102 0.07 -8.08 11.85
N ALA A 103 0.91 -7.28 12.51
CA ALA A 103 2.34 -7.53 12.63
C ALA A 103 2.64 -8.85 13.35
N SER A 104 2.02 -9.08 14.51
CA SER A 104 2.17 -10.34 15.26
C SER A 104 1.63 -11.54 14.47
N THR A 105 0.53 -11.36 13.75
CA THR A 105 -0.04 -12.42 12.91
C THR A 105 0.93 -12.81 11.81
N PHE A 106 1.41 -11.86 10.99
CA PHE A 106 2.39 -12.16 9.95
C PHE A 106 3.69 -12.76 10.52
N ALA A 107 4.15 -12.28 11.68
CA ALA A 107 5.35 -12.79 12.35
C ALA A 107 5.20 -14.22 12.89
N SER A 108 3.98 -14.78 12.96
CA SER A 108 3.74 -16.13 13.51
C SER A 108 4.10 -17.27 12.54
N ARG A 109 4.26 -16.99 11.25
CA ARG A 109 4.56 -18.00 10.21
C ARG A 109 5.61 -17.48 9.22
N PRO A 110 6.38 -18.37 8.55
CA PRO A 110 7.33 -17.97 7.52
C PRO A 110 6.62 -17.40 6.28
N ARG A 111 7.32 -16.61 5.46
CA ARG A 111 6.74 -15.94 4.29
C ARG A 111 6.04 -16.89 3.34
N ARG A 112 6.66 -18.06 3.06
CA ARG A 112 6.10 -19.09 2.17
C ARG A 112 4.71 -19.59 2.61
N HIS A 113 4.45 -19.62 3.92
CA HIS A 113 3.12 -19.98 4.43
C HIS A 113 2.08 -18.93 4.00
N TRP A 114 2.37 -17.65 4.19
CA TRP A 114 1.47 -16.57 3.80
C TRP A 114 1.28 -16.47 2.30
N GLU A 115 2.35 -16.67 1.52
CA GLU A 115 2.25 -16.76 0.07
C GLU A 115 1.22 -17.83 -0.34
N ALA A 116 1.30 -19.05 0.20
CA ALA A 116 0.33 -20.11 -0.07
C ALA A 116 -1.10 -19.78 0.43
N VAL A 117 -1.23 -19.03 1.52
CA VAL A 117 -2.53 -18.57 2.03
C VAL A 117 -3.20 -17.60 1.06
N PHE A 118 -2.44 -16.72 0.41
CA PHE A 118 -2.98 -15.67 -0.46
C PHE A 118 -2.89 -15.99 -1.97
N GLU A 119 -2.23 -17.09 -2.32
CA GLU A 119 -2.12 -17.56 -3.71
C GLU A 119 -3.51 -17.79 -4.34
N GLY A 120 -3.69 -17.24 -5.55
CA GLY A 120 -4.94 -17.35 -6.33
C GLY A 120 -6.15 -16.60 -5.74
N LYS A 121 -6.00 -15.89 -4.61
CA LYS A 121 -7.09 -15.10 -4.02
C LYS A 121 -7.07 -13.68 -4.58
N PRO A 122 -8.25 -13.04 -4.76
CA PRO A 122 -8.34 -11.63 -5.13
C PRO A 122 -8.04 -10.75 -3.90
N THR A 123 -6.83 -10.87 -3.37
CA THR A 123 -6.31 -10.12 -2.23
C THR A 123 -4.99 -9.47 -2.60
N PRO A 124 -4.83 -8.16 -2.40
CA PRO A 124 -3.60 -7.44 -2.66
C PRO A 124 -2.60 -7.66 -1.51
N VAL A 125 -2.26 -8.92 -1.27
CA VAL A 125 -1.26 -9.38 -0.30
C VAL A 125 -0.28 -10.25 -1.05
N SER A 126 1.00 -9.87 -1.05
CA SER A 126 2.02 -10.51 -1.87
C SER A 126 3.39 -10.50 -1.19
N ARG A 127 4.33 -11.31 -1.68
CA ARG A 127 5.72 -11.21 -1.24
C ARG A 127 6.29 -9.85 -1.62
N ARG A 128 7.06 -9.23 -0.73
CA ARG A 128 7.90 -8.09 -1.14
C ARG A 128 9.03 -8.62 -2.05
N SER A 129 9.19 -8.01 -3.23
CA SER A 129 10.26 -8.27 -4.20
C SER A 129 11.63 -7.93 -3.63
#